data_AF-A0A497HUT9-F1
#
_entry.id   AF-A0A497HUT9-F1
#
_cell.length_a   1.000
_cell.length_b   1.000
_cell.length_c   1.000
_cell.angle_alpha   90.00
_cell.angle_beta   90.00
_cell.angle_gamma   90.00
#
_symmetry.space_group_name_H-M   'P 1'
#
loop_
_entity.id
_entity.type
_entity.pdbx_description
1 polymer ?
#
loop_
_entity_poly.entity_id
_entity_poly.type
_entity_poly.pdbx_seq_one_letter_code
_entity_poly.pdbx_strand_id
1 'polypeptide(L)' 'MKLVVKRREIKELAEGWILLYGRRKVGKSYLLKNFFQHDEYYDVLNDGSIWAK' A
#
# COMPACT_ATOMS: atom_id res chain seq x y z
N MET A 1 -2.71 -2.77 -23.37
CA MET A 1 -3.03 -1.57 -22.57
C MET A 1 -3.51 -2.05 -21.20
N LYS A 2 -2.78 -1.75 -20.11
CA LYS A 2 -3.15 -2.22 -18.76
C LYS A 2 -4.07 -1.17 -18.14
N LEU A 3 -5.34 -1.50 -17.94
CA LEU A 3 -6.30 -0.58 -17.31
C LEU A 3 -5.90 -0.39 -15.84
N VAL A 4 -5.46 0.81 -15.48
CA VAL A 4 -5.16 1.18 -14.09
C VAL A 4 -6.30 2.04 -13.58
N VAL A 5 -7.08 1.52 -12.64
CA VAL A 5 -8.21 2.23 -12.03
C VAL A 5 -7.72 2.95 -10.78
N LYS A 6 -7.86 4.27 -10.75
CA LYS A 6 -7.49 5.09 -9.58
C LYS A 6 -8.46 4.79 -8.43
N ARG A 7 -7.91 4.50 -7.26
CA ARG A 7 -8.66 4.13 -6.05
C ARG A 7 -9.08 5.39 -5.29
N ARG A 8 -10.34 5.48 -4.85
CA ARG A 8 -10.87 6.68 -4.15
C ARG A 8 -10.31 6.80 -2.73
N GLU A 9 -10.01 5.66 -2.12
CA GLU A 9 -9.49 5.50 -0.76
C GLU A 9 -8.16 6.24 -0.55
N ILE A 10 -7.43 6.55 -1.64
CA ILE A 10 -6.18 7.32 -1.55
C ILE A 10 -6.37 8.70 -0.92
N LYS A 11 -7.55 9.30 -1.10
CA LYS A 11 -7.87 10.63 -0.55
C LYS A 11 -8.02 10.64 0.97
N GLU A 12 -8.19 9.47 1.56
CA GLU A 12 -8.38 9.30 3.01
C GLU A 12 -7.05 9.01 3.72
N LEU A 13 -5.98 8.71 2.97
CA LEU A 13 -4.65 8.59 3.54
C LEU A 13 -4.09 9.99 3.80
N ALA A 14 -3.88 10.31 5.07
CA ALA A 14 -3.32 11.57 5.55
C ALA A 14 -1.81 11.47 5.78
N GLU A 15 -1.15 12.59 6.05
CA GLU A 15 0.25 12.58 6.50
C GLU A 15 0.38 12.02 7.93
N GLY A 16 1.53 11.42 8.25
CA GLY A 16 1.83 10.85 9.56
C GLY A 16 1.63 9.33 9.65
N TRP A 17 1.38 8.85 10.86
CA TRP A 17 1.24 7.42 11.14
C TRP A 17 -0.15 6.91 10.76
N ILE A 18 -0.22 6.02 9.78
CA ILE A 18 -1.48 5.45 9.28
C ILE A 18 -1.50 3.93 9.49
N LEU A 19 -2.60 3.41 10.04
CA LEU A 19 -2.90 1.99 10.04
C LEU A 19 -3.93 1.66 8.95
N LEU A 20 -3.49 1.06 7.85
CA LEU A 20 -4.37 0.60 6.78
C LEU A 20 -4.67 -0.91 6.91
N TYR A 21 -5.90 -1.27 7.26
CA TYR A 21 -6.31 -2.66 7.49
C TYR A 21 -7.58 -3.05 6.72
N GLY A 22 -7.90 -4.35 6.68
CA GLY A 22 -9.11 -4.87 6.03
C GLY A 22 -8.97 -6.31 5.51
N ARG A 23 -10.00 -6.83 4.82
CA ARG A 23 -10.05 -8.23 4.34
C ARG A 23 -8.89 -8.61 3.41
N ARG A 24 -8.56 -9.91 3.36
CA ARG A 24 -7.54 -10.46 2.46
C ARG A 24 -7.92 -10.20 0.99
N LYS A 25 -6.92 -9.92 0.14
CA LYS A 25 -7.06 -9.73 -1.32
C LYS A 25 -7.88 -8.52 -1.81
N VAL A 26 -8.19 -7.54 -0.95
CA VAL A 26 -8.91 -6.30 -1.35
C VAL A 26 -8.02 -5.21 -1.99
N GLY A 27 -6.74 -5.50 -2.24
CA GLY A 27 -5.83 -4.57 -2.91
C GLY A 27 -5.17 -3.49 -2.05
N LYS A 28 -5.06 -3.67 -0.72
CA LYS A 28 -4.36 -2.71 0.17
C LYS A 28 -2.90 -2.49 -0.24
N SER A 29 -2.13 -3.56 -0.42
CA SER A 29 -0.74 -3.45 -0.87
C SER A 29 -0.63 -2.87 -2.28
N TYR A 30 -1.62 -3.14 -3.14
CA TYR A 30 -1.68 -2.53 -4.48
C TYR A 30 -1.94 -1.02 -4.40
N LEU A 31 -2.81 -0.59 -3.48
CA LEU A 31 -3.09 0.83 -3.23
C LEU A 31 -1.81 1.59 -2.85
N LEU A 32 -1.11 1.11 -1.82
CA LEU A 32 0.11 1.74 -1.32
C LEU A 32 1.20 1.77 -2.39
N LYS A 33 1.50 0.62 -3.01
CA LYS A 33 2.57 0.49 -4.00
C LYS A 33 2.41 1.34 -5.27
N ASN A 34 1.18 1.69 -5.66
CA ASN A 34 0.93 2.34 -6.96
C ASN A 34 0.39 3.76 -6.85
N PHE A 35 -0.21 4.14 -5.71
CA PHE A 35 -0.93 5.40 -5.60
C PHE A 35 -0.53 6.26 -4.40
N PHE A 36 0.16 5.70 -3.41
CA PHE A 36 0.67 6.47 -2.29
C PHE A 36 2.15 6.78 -2.51
N GLN A 37 2.55 8.02 -2.24
CA GLN A 37 3.93 8.44 -2.40
C GLN A 37 4.73 8.02 -1.17
N HIS A 38 5.83 7.32 -1.41
CA HIS A 38 6.75 6.87 -0.38
C HIS A 38 8.16 7.22 -0.84
N ASP A 39 9.03 7.63 0.07
CA ASP A 39 10.47 7.72 -0.21
C ASP A 39 11.08 6.31 -0.28
N GLU A 40 10.67 5.44 0.66
CA GLU A 40 11.10 4.06 0.78
C GLU A 40 9.90 3.17 1.08
N TYR A 41 9.87 1.96 0.51
CA TYR A 41 8.80 0.98 0.74
C TYR A 41 9.38 -0.40 1.03
N TYR A 42 8.95 -0.99 2.14
CA TYR A 42 9.41 -2.31 2.60
C TYR A 42 8.22 -3.24 2.81
N ASP A 43 8.27 -4.46 2.26
CA ASP A 43 7.38 -5.53 2.68
C ASP A 43 8.01 -6.27 3.87
N VAL A 44 7.40 -6.17 5.04
CA VAL A 44 7.81 -6.92 6.24
C VAL A 44 6.96 -8.17 6.36
N LEU A 45 7.60 -9.34 6.37
CA LEU A 45 6.92 -10.63 6.47
C LEU A 45 6.70 -11.03 7.94
N ASN A 46 5.82 -12.02 8.15
CA ASN A 46 5.48 -12.51 9.48
C ASN A 46 6.67 -13.14 10.22
N ASP A 47 7.68 -13.61 9.50
CA ASP A 47 8.93 -14.14 10.07
C ASP A 47 9.94 -13.03 10.41
N GLY A 48 9.58 -11.77 10.22
CA GLY A 48 10.43 -10.60 10.46
C GLY A 48 11.40 -10.30 9.32
N SER A 49 11.40 -11.10 8.24
CA SER A 49 12.21 -10.79 7.08
C SER A 49 11.68 -9.56 6.34
N ILE A 50 12.60 -8.76 5.79
CA ILE A 50 12.30 -7.52 5.07
C ILE A 50 12.63 -7.74 3.59
N TRP A 51 11.65 -7.50 2.73
CA TRP A 51 11.83 -7.47 1.29
C TRP A 51 11.81 -6.01 0.84
N ALA A 52 13.00 -5.48 0.57
CA ALA A 52 13.19 -4.21 -0.14
C ALA A 52 13.29 -4.51 -1.64
N LYS A 53 12.61 -3.73 -2.48
CA LYS A 53 12.59 -3.95 -3.93
C LYS A 53 13.04 -2.70 -4.67
#